data_AF-A0A1I7UQP9-F1
#
_entry.id   AF-A0A1I7UQP9-F1
#
_cell.length_a   1.000
_cell.length_b   1.000
_cell.length_c   1.000
_cell.angle_alpha   90.00
_cell.angle_beta   90.00
_cell.angle_gamma   90.00
#
_symmetry.space_group_name_H-M   'P 1'
#
loop_
_entity.id
_entity.type
_entity.pdbx_description
1 polymer ?
#
loop_
_entity_poly.entity_id
_entity_poly.type
_entity_poly.pdbx_seq_one_letter_code
_entity_poly.pdbx_strand_id
1 'polypeptide(L)'
;MSVDLKQHLELADYLGALAVWCIFFFILFVLSVLFNFICIKKDDDITALERWGHKKNIGMKLGPHRRSMVARQVPQDVEMD
;
A
#
# COMPACT_ATOMS: atom_id res chain seq x y z
N MET A 1 -38.12 13.12 -37.84
CA MET A 1 -37.50 13.52 -36.57
C MET A 1 -36.20 12.76 -36.42
N SER A 2 -35.06 13.44 -36.44
CA SER A 2 -33.76 12.83 -36.13
C SER A 2 -33.62 12.73 -34.62
N VAL A 3 -33.53 11.51 -34.10
CA VAL A 3 -33.29 11.26 -32.68
C VAL A 3 -31.81 11.50 -32.43
N ASP A 4 -31.48 12.49 -31.60
CA ASP A 4 -30.09 12.72 -31.20
C ASP A 4 -29.71 11.67 -30.14
N LEU A 5 -28.73 10.83 -30.49
CA LEU A 5 -28.25 9.71 -29.66
C LEU A 5 -27.01 10.07 -28.85
N LYS A 6 -26.59 11.35 -28.84
CA LYS A 6 -25.31 11.73 -28.24
C LYS A 6 -25.47 11.77 -26.72
N GLN A 7 -24.71 10.92 -26.05
CA GLN A 7 -24.66 10.90 -24.59
C GLN A 7 -24.00 12.20 -24.10
N HIS A 8 -24.76 13.05 -23.43
CA HIS A 8 -24.23 14.24 -22.74
C HIS A 8 -23.63 13.80 -21.41
N LEU A 9 -22.30 13.67 -21.35
CA LEU A 9 -21.59 13.44 -20.09
C LEU A 9 -21.32 14.78 -19.40
N GLU A 10 -21.75 14.88 -18.15
CA GLU A 10 -21.38 15.99 -17.29
C GLU A 10 -20.05 15.71 -16.60
N LEU A 11 -19.39 16.76 -16.11
CA LEU A 11 -18.14 16.64 -15.36
C LEU A 11 -18.30 15.69 -14.15
N ALA A 12 -19.48 15.70 -13.53
CA ALA A 12 -19.81 14.85 -12.40
C ALA A 12 -19.68 13.35 -12.74
N ASP A 13 -20.04 12.94 -13.95
CA ASP A 13 -19.96 11.54 -14.39
C ASP A 13 -18.50 11.05 -14.42
N TYR A 14 -17.59 11.91 -14.90
CA TYR A 14 -16.15 11.63 -14.91
C TYR A 14 -15.55 11.60 -13.50
N LEU A 15 -15.98 12.53 -12.63
CA LEU A 15 -15.55 12.56 -11.24
C LEU A 15 -16.04 11.35 -10.45
N GLY A 16 -17.23 10.82 -10.77
CA GLY A 16 -17.76 9.58 -10.21
C GLY A 16 -16.84 8.39 -10.50
N ALA A 17 -16.41 8.23 -11.75
CA ALA A 17 -15.46 7.18 -12.12
C ALA A 17 -14.11 7.31 -11.39
N LEU A 18 -13.59 8.55 -11.28
CA LEU A 18 -12.35 8.82 -10.55
C LEU A 18 -12.50 8.53 -9.04
N ALA A 19 -13.63 8.89 -8.43
CA ALA A 19 -13.89 8.64 -7.02
C ALA A 19 -13.93 7.13 -6.72
N VAL A 20 -14.62 6.35 -7.54
CA VAL A 20 -14.66 4.87 -7.40
C VAL A 20 -13.27 4.27 -7.55
N TRP A 21 -12.48 4.75 -8.52
CA TRP A 21 -11.10 4.33 -8.71
C TRP A 21 -10.26 4.61 -7.45
N CYS A 22 -10.30 5.84 -6.92
CA CYS A 22 -9.61 6.20 -5.68
C CYS A 22 -10.03 5.33 -4.49
N ILE A 23 -11.33 5.09 -4.32
CA ILE A 23 -11.86 4.26 -3.22
C ILE A 23 -11.35 2.82 -3.34
N PHE A 24 -11.36 2.25 -4.54
CA PHE A 24 -10.86 0.90 -4.77
C PHE A 24 -9.38 0.74 -4.38
N PHE A 25 -8.52 1.65 -4.85
CA PHE A 25 -7.10 1.63 -4.49
C PHE A 25 -6.87 1.91 -3.01
N PHE A 26 -7.68 2.78 -2.40
CA PHE A 26 -7.63 3.04 -0.97
C PHE A 26 -7.95 1.78 -0.16
N ILE A 27 -8.99 1.02 -0.54
CA ILE A 27 -9.35 -0.25 0.11
C ILE A 27 -8.20 -1.26 -0.04
N LEU A 28 -7.64 -1.43 -1.25
CA LEU A 28 -6.49 -2.31 -1.46
C LEU A 28 -5.29 -1.91 -0.60
N PHE A 29 -5.03 -0.61 -0.49
CA PHE A 29 -3.95 -0.09 0.36
C PHE A 29 -4.19 -0.42 1.83
N VAL A 30 -5.41 -0.18 2.35
CA VAL A 30 -5.77 -0.52 3.73
C VAL A 30 -5.63 -2.01 3.98
N LEU A 31 -6.12 -2.87 3.08
CA LEU A 31 -5.99 -4.32 3.20
C LEU A 31 -4.52 -4.78 3.16
N SER A 32 -3.71 -4.18 2.29
CA SER A 32 -2.27 -4.47 2.22
C SER A 32 -1.57 -4.15 3.54
N VAL A 33 -1.85 -2.97 4.11
CA VAL A 33 -1.33 -2.59 5.43
C VAL A 33 -1.87 -3.52 6.51
N LEU A 34 -3.16 -3.85 6.48
CA LEU A 34 -3.78 -4.74 7.47
C LEU A 34 -3.12 -6.12 7.48
N PHE A 35 -2.91 -6.73 6.31
CA PHE A 35 -2.21 -8.00 6.19
C PHE A 35 -0.75 -7.89 6.64
N ASN A 36 -0.07 -6.77 6.34
CA ASN A 36 1.29 -6.52 6.82
C ASN A 36 1.39 -6.48 8.36
N PHE A 37 0.37 -5.96 9.05
CA PHE A 37 0.40 -5.84 10.51
C PHE A 37 -0.23 -7.02 11.26
N ILE A 38 -1.29 -7.64 10.72
CA ILE A 38 -2.05 -8.68 11.42
C ILE A 38 -1.58 -10.08 11.06
N CYS A 39 -1.25 -10.34 9.79
CA CYS A 39 -0.95 -11.69 9.33
C CYS A 39 0.52 -12.11 9.53
N ILE A 40 1.38 -11.19 9.99
CA ILE A 40 2.83 -11.43 10.12
C ILE A 40 3.14 -11.73 11.58
N LYS A 41 3.55 -12.98 11.84
CA LYS A 41 4.06 -13.39 13.15
C LYS A 41 5.45 -12.81 13.36
N LYS A 42 5.86 -12.76 14.64
CA LYS A 42 7.20 -12.27 15.05
C LYS A 42 8.36 -13.10 14.53
N ASP A 43 8.08 -14.31 14.04
CA ASP A 43 9.05 -15.26 13.52
C ASP A 43 9.09 -15.28 11.98
N ASP A 44 8.21 -14.51 11.31
CA ASP A 44 8.21 -14.38 9.86
C ASP A 44 9.24 -13.33 9.41
N ASP A 45 9.64 -13.40 8.13
CA ASP A 45 10.62 -12.49 7.54
C ASP A 45 10.21 -11.02 7.60
N ILE A 46 11.22 -10.14 7.54
CA ILE A 46 11.00 -8.69 7.55
C ILE A 46 10.13 -8.29 6.36
N THR A 47 9.10 -7.51 6.64
CA THR A 47 8.17 -7.10 5.59
C THR A 47 8.80 -6.06 4.65
N ALA A 48 8.31 -6.01 3.42
CA ALA A 48 8.76 -5.00 2.44
C ALA A 48 8.56 -3.56 2.94
N LEU A 49 7.49 -3.30 3.72
CA LEU A 49 7.25 -1.98 4.33
C LEU A 49 8.28 -1.64 5.41
N GLU A 50 8.65 -2.61 6.25
CA GLU A 50 9.68 -2.42 7.27
C GLU A 50 11.06 -2.18 6.66
N ARG A 51 11.43 -2.96 5.62
CA ARG A 51 12.67 -2.74 4.85
C ARG A 51 12.68 -1.35 4.20
N TRP A 52 11.58 -0.96 3.57
CA TRP A 52 11.46 0.35 2.93
C TRP A 52 11.53 1.50 3.93
N GLY A 53 10.83 1.37 5.08
CA GLY A 53 10.86 2.33 6.17
C GLY A 53 12.25 2.54 6.73
N HIS A 54 13.00 1.45 6.93
CA HIS A 54 14.39 1.50 7.35
C HIS A 54 15.28 2.21 6.32
N LYS A 55 15.18 1.84 5.03
CA LYS A 55 15.96 2.45 3.94
C LYS A 55 15.69 3.94 3.78
N LYS A 56 14.44 4.37 3.97
CA LYS A 56 14.03 5.79 3.91
C LYS A 56 14.22 6.55 5.22
N ASN A 57 14.80 5.93 6.26
CA ASN A 57 14.94 6.51 7.61
C ASN A 57 13.62 7.06 8.18
N ILE A 58 12.52 6.35 7.95
CA ILE A 58 11.20 6.74 8.44
C ILE A 58 11.17 6.52 9.95
N GLY A 59 10.98 7.61 10.68
CA GLY A 59 10.92 7.65 12.14
C GLY A 59 9.69 6.95 12.75
N MET A 60 8.94 6.16 11.98
CA MET A 60 7.73 5.45 12.41
C MET A 60 7.87 3.93 12.26
N LYS A 61 7.12 3.16 13.05
CA LYS A 61 7.10 1.70 12.98
C LYS A 61 6.17 1.27 11.83
N LEU A 62 6.70 0.65 10.78
CA LEU A 62 5.94 0.25 9.59
C LEU A 62 5.56 -1.25 9.55
N GLY A 63 5.66 -1.93 10.69
CA GLY A 63 5.27 -3.33 10.82
C GLY A 63 5.31 -3.82 12.28
N PRO A 64 5.18 -5.13 12.51
CA PRO A 64 5.14 -5.70 13.85
C PRO A 64 6.52 -5.76 14.52
N HIS A 65 7.61 -5.79 13.77
CA HIS A 65 8.96 -5.96 14.30
C HIS A 65 9.53 -4.66 14.89
N ARG A 66 10.41 -4.80 15.88
CA ARG A 66 11.12 -3.66 16.47
C ARG A 66 12.20 -3.19 15.50
N ARG A 67 12.41 -1.87 15.40
CA ARG A 67 13.44 -1.29 14.51
C ARG A 67 14.85 -1.84 14.73
N SER A 68 15.18 -2.18 15.98
CA SER A 68 16.47 -2.79 16.31
C SER A 68 16.64 -4.20 15.75
N MET A 69 15.56 -4.96 15.56
CA MET A 69 15.61 -6.28 14.90
C MET A 69 15.73 -6.11 13.39
N VAL A 70 14.92 -5.22 12.81
CA VAL A 70 14.98 -4.86 11.38
C VAL A 70 16.39 -4.41 10.98
N ALA A 71 17.01 -3.52 11.75
CA ALA A 71 18.36 -3.03 11.48
C ALA A 71 19.45 -4.12 11.50
N ARG A 72 19.21 -5.25 12.19
CA ARG A 72 20.13 -6.39 12.23
C ARG A 72 19.95 -7.34 11.06
N GLN A 73 18.72 -7.53 10.60
CA GLN A 73 18.40 -8.48 9.52
C GLN A 73 18.54 -7.84 8.13
N VAL A 74 18.25 -6.54 7.97
CA VAL A 74 18.38 -5.83 6.68
C VAL A 74 19.79 -5.95 6.05
N PRO A 75 20.91 -5.85 6.79
CA PRO A 75 22.24 -6.08 6.23
C PRO A 75 22.47 -7.53 5.77
N GLN A 76 21.93 -8.51 6.49
CA GLN A 76 22.13 -9.94 6.19
C GLN A 76 21.42 -10.36 4.90
N ASP A 77 20.24 -9.79 4.63
CA ASP A 77 19.50 -10.07 3.41
C ASP A 77 20.20 -9.53 2.15
N VAL A 78 20.91 -8.39 2.25
CA VAL A 78 21.61 -7.77 1.11
C VAL A 78 22.90 -8.50 0.74
N GLU A 79 23.54 -9.19 1.68
CA GLU A 79 24.74 -10.00 1.40
C GLU A 79 24.42 -11.40 0.87
N MET A 80 23.17 -11.86 0.99
CA MET A 80 22.74 -13.18 0.55
C MET A 80 22.07 -13.22 -0.84
N ASP A 81 21.71 -12.06 -1.39
CA ASP A 81 21.17 -11.88 -2.75
C ASP A 81 22.27 -11.58 -3.78
#